data_AF-A0A9D5CKL3-F1
#
_entry.id   AF-A0A9D5CKL3-F1
#
_cell.length_a   1.000
_cell.length_b   1.000
_cell.length_c   1.000
_cell.angle_alpha   90.00
_cell.angle_beta   90.00
_cell.angle_gamma   90.00
#
_symmetry.space_group_name_H-M   'P 1'
#
loop_
_entity.id
_entity.type
_entity.pdbx_description
1 polymer ?
#
loop_
_entity_poly.entity_id
_entity_poly.type
_entity_poly.pdbx_seq_one_letter_code
_entity_poly.pdbx_strand_id
1 'polypeptide(L)'
;MHQEKIPSFRETLIRSRTPLELIDLTKDTTDYAWYITNFRLDDVDLPKRSDIHPVIQISNLGHAMHVFVNGKYIGIGHGNKIEKAFVFQRPVNLRVGRNQIAILCLIVGLPDNGPYLERRMLGLHTLTIQGLNAGTLDLSANTWGHKPKDNTIVIFEEGGGDPNGIQFNTVSRDNICTVISEFHPAGIRTWTRENNHIRTVVDDLQPNGHIKCSKGKVIKTIV
;
A
#
# COMPACT_ATOMS: atom_id res chain seq x y z
N MET A 1 -24.40 11.49 -3.13
CA MET A 1 -22.96 11.32 -3.41
C MET A 1 -22.20 11.50 -2.11
N HIS A 2 -21.54 10.46 -1.61
CA HIS A 2 -20.77 10.53 -0.36
C HIS A 2 -19.34 11.01 -0.67
N GLN A 3 -18.84 11.97 0.11
CA GLN A 3 -17.48 12.49 -0.04
C GLN A 3 -16.66 12.10 1.18
N GLU A 4 -15.57 11.37 0.95
CA GLU A 4 -14.64 10.99 2.01
C GLU A 4 -13.99 12.23 2.61
N LYS A 5 -13.99 12.30 3.94
CA LYS A 5 -13.39 13.41 4.67
C LYS A 5 -11.87 13.22 4.76
N ILE A 6 -11.11 14.26 4.43
CA ILE A 6 -9.65 14.27 4.67
C ILE A 6 -9.41 14.20 6.19
N PRO A 7 -8.68 13.18 6.69
CA PRO A 7 -8.45 13.03 8.11
C PRO A 7 -7.57 14.14 8.68
N SER A 8 -7.88 14.51 9.92
CA SER A 8 -7.05 15.39 10.73
C SER A 8 -5.98 14.60 11.46
N PHE A 9 -4.84 15.23 11.73
CA PHE A 9 -3.77 14.60 12.52
C PHE A 9 -4.20 14.16 13.93
N ARG A 10 -5.23 14.80 14.49
CA ARG A 10 -5.74 14.45 15.82
C ARG A 10 -6.49 13.11 15.81
N GLU A 11 -7.09 12.77 14.67
CA GLU A 11 -7.85 11.53 14.47
C GLU A 11 -6.93 10.31 14.25
N THR A 12 -5.63 10.51 13.99
CA THR A 12 -4.68 9.39 13.80
C THR A 12 -4.21 8.79 15.13
N LEU A 13 -4.42 7.49 15.28
CA LEU A 13 -4.00 6.72 16.45
C LEU A 13 -2.54 6.25 16.35
N ILE A 14 -2.05 5.95 15.15
CA ILE A 14 -0.68 5.47 14.92
C ILE A 14 0.22 6.66 14.65
N ARG A 15 1.28 6.84 15.45
CA ARG A 15 2.21 7.97 15.34
C ARG A 15 3.67 7.53 15.38
N SER A 16 4.52 8.23 14.65
CA SER A 16 5.97 7.98 14.58
C SER A 16 6.74 9.26 14.23
N ARG A 17 8.07 9.22 14.36
CA ARG A 17 8.97 10.35 14.03
C ARG A 17 9.37 10.42 12.55
N THR A 18 8.95 9.42 11.78
CA THR A 18 9.19 9.29 10.34
C THR A 18 7.94 8.64 9.72
N PRO A 19 7.67 8.84 8.42
CA PRO A 19 6.59 8.10 7.77
C PRO A 19 6.85 6.60 7.86
N LEU A 20 5.82 5.82 8.20
CA LEU A 20 5.91 4.36 8.26
C LEU A 20 5.84 3.77 6.85
N GLU A 21 6.59 2.70 6.61
CA GLU A 21 6.53 1.96 5.35
C GLU A 21 5.11 1.40 5.13
N LEU A 22 4.61 1.50 3.89
CA LEU A 22 3.19 1.31 3.58
C LEU A 22 2.74 -0.14 3.70
N ILE A 23 3.55 -1.12 3.28
CA ILE A 23 3.20 -2.54 3.39
C ILE A 23 3.15 -2.96 4.87
N ASP A 24 4.12 -2.53 5.67
CA ASP A 24 4.20 -2.81 7.10
C ASP A 24 3.03 -2.17 7.86
N LEU A 25 2.64 -0.96 7.47
CA LEU A 25 1.52 -0.24 8.06
C LEU A 25 0.15 -0.87 7.72
N THR A 26 -0.03 -1.33 6.48
CA THR A 26 -1.31 -1.87 5.99
C THR A 26 -1.46 -3.37 6.21
N LYS A 27 -0.34 -4.11 6.35
CA LYS A 27 -0.29 -5.57 6.46
C LYS A 27 -1.11 -6.27 5.37
N ASP A 28 -1.12 -5.71 4.16
CA ASP A 28 -1.91 -6.22 3.01
C ASP A 28 -3.42 -6.34 3.29
N THR A 29 -3.94 -5.60 4.27
CA THR A 29 -5.38 -5.56 4.57
C THR A 29 -6.12 -4.50 3.76
N THR A 30 -5.39 -3.57 3.15
CA THR A 30 -5.87 -2.48 2.31
C THR A 30 -4.74 -1.93 1.46
N ASP A 31 -5.07 -1.42 0.27
CA ASP A 31 -4.09 -0.81 -0.63
C ASP A 31 -3.71 0.62 -0.22
N TYR A 32 -4.45 1.25 0.69
CA TYR A 32 -4.38 2.70 0.95
C TYR A 32 -4.04 3.01 2.40
N ALA A 33 -3.22 4.04 2.63
CA ALA A 33 -3.07 4.62 3.95
C ALA A 33 -2.88 6.14 3.89
N TRP A 34 -3.50 6.82 4.85
CA TRP A 34 -3.26 8.25 5.06
C TRP A 34 -2.01 8.48 5.89
N TYR A 35 -1.21 9.45 5.45
CA TYR A 35 -0.05 10.00 6.11
C TYR A 35 -0.30 11.48 6.37
N ILE A 36 -0.29 11.88 7.63
CA ILE A 36 -0.60 13.25 8.01
C ILE A 36 0.53 13.81 8.85
N THR A 37 0.95 15.03 8.55
CA THR A 37 1.90 15.77 9.38
C THR A 37 1.47 17.21 9.53
N ASN A 38 1.92 17.86 10.60
CA ASN A 38 1.74 19.30 10.79
C ASN A 38 3.09 19.96 11.05
N PHE A 39 3.18 21.19 10.62
CA PHE A 39 4.31 22.06 10.90
C PHE A 39 3.79 23.50 11.08
N ARG A 40 4.60 24.33 11.72
CA ARG A 40 4.28 25.73 11.94
C ARG A 40 5.29 26.58 11.17
N LEU A 41 4.80 27.67 10.60
CA LEU A 41 5.62 28.69 9.97
C LEU A 41 5.30 30.03 10.63
N ASP A 42 6.33 30.83 10.86
CA ASP A 42 6.20 32.22 11.27
C ASP A 42 6.24 33.14 10.05
N ASP A 43 5.85 34.41 10.23
CA ASP A 43 5.83 35.40 9.14
C ASP A 43 7.21 35.56 8.47
N VAL A 44 8.28 35.40 9.25
CA VAL A 44 9.67 35.49 8.78
C VAL A 44 10.08 34.31 7.89
N ASP A 45 9.39 33.18 7.95
CA ASP A 45 9.73 31.98 7.17
C ASP A 45 9.21 32.07 5.73
N LEU A 46 8.13 32.79 5.50
CA LEU A 46 7.44 32.84 4.21
C LEU A 46 8.03 33.93 3.30
N PRO A 47 8.16 33.67 1.98
CA PRO A 47 8.55 34.69 1.03
C PRO A 47 7.61 35.89 1.07
N LYS A 48 8.17 37.10 1.22
CA LYS A 48 7.40 38.36 1.18
C LYS A 48 6.99 38.74 -0.24
N ARG A 49 7.69 38.19 -1.23
CA ARG A 49 7.44 38.39 -2.65
C ARG A 49 6.31 37.49 -3.11
N SER A 50 5.27 38.06 -3.70
CA SER A 50 4.08 37.34 -4.15
C SER A 50 4.31 36.41 -5.34
N ASP A 51 5.39 36.61 -6.09
CA ASP A 51 5.79 35.76 -7.21
C ASP A 51 6.57 34.50 -6.79
N ILE A 52 6.99 34.43 -5.52
CA ILE A 52 7.72 33.30 -4.97
C ILE A 52 6.77 32.42 -4.16
N HIS A 53 6.49 31.23 -4.68
CA HIS A 53 5.70 30.23 -3.98
C HIS A 53 6.59 29.11 -3.45
N PRO A 54 6.47 28.72 -2.16
CA PRO A 54 7.11 27.53 -1.66
C PRO A 54 6.69 26.30 -2.48
N VAL A 55 7.62 25.37 -2.68
CA VAL A 55 7.39 24.15 -3.45
C VAL A 55 7.42 22.96 -2.50
N ILE A 56 6.36 22.17 -2.49
CA ILE A 56 6.37 20.88 -1.81
C ILE A 56 7.06 19.87 -2.71
N GLN A 57 8.05 19.15 -2.19
CA GLN A 57 8.71 18.04 -2.86
C GLN A 57 8.57 16.79 -2.00
N ILE A 58 7.93 15.76 -2.57
CA ILE A 58 7.65 14.50 -1.88
C ILE A 58 8.27 13.36 -2.69
N SER A 59 9.10 12.54 -2.04
CA SER A 59 9.55 11.27 -2.59
C SER A 59 8.66 10.14 -2.10
N ASN A 60 8.21 9.31 -3.03
CA ASN A 60 7.39 8.13 -2.76
C ASN A 60 8.01 6.93 -3.48
N LEU A 61 8.11 5.78 -2.80
CA LEU A 61 8.69 4.55 -3.35
C LEU A 61 7.69 3.71 -4.15
N GLY A 62 6.47 4.20 -4.32
CA GLY A 62 5.41 3.61 -5.13
C GLY A 62 4.12 3.37 -4.31
N HIS A 63 2.98 3.16 -4.96
CA HIS A 63 2.75 3.19 -6.40
C HIS A 63 2.16 4.52 -6.86
N ALA A 64 1.29 5.12 -6.05
CA ALA A 64 0.77 6.45 -6.29
C ALA A 64 0.44 7.16 -4.98
N MET A 65 0.16 8.45 -5.06
CA MET A 65 -0.35 9.22 -3.95
C MET A 65 -1.19 10.42 -4.38
N HIS A 66 -2.16 10.77 -3.54
CA HIS A 66 -2.91 12.03 -3.62
C HIS A 66 -2.46 12.95 -2.51
N VAL A 67 -2.21 14.22 -2.83
CA VAL A 67 -1.64 15.19 -1.89
C VAL A 67 -2.64 16.31 -1.60
N PHE A 68 -2.80 16.61 -0.32
CA PHE A 68 -3.66 17.67 0.19
C PHE A 68 -2.87 18.57 1.14
N VAL A 69 -3.02 19.87 0.99
CA VAL A 69 -2.42 20.88 1.85
C VAL A 69 -3.53 21.75 2.43
N ASN A 70 -3.60 21.84 3.76
CA ASN A 70 -4.63 22.59 4.48
C ASN A 70 -6.07 22.24 4.04
N GLY A 71 -6.32 20.96 3.74
CA GLY A 71 -7.62 20.46 3.29
C GLY A 71 -7.93 20.68 1.81
N LYS A 72 -7.03 21.32 1.04
CA LYS A 72 -7.17 21.52 -0.40
C LYS A 72 -6.36 20.49 -1.17
N TYR A 73 -6.97 19.84 -2.16
CA TYR A 73 -6.27 18.96 -3.09
C TYR A 73 -5.29 19.75 -3.96
N ILE A 74 -4.05 19.27 -4.08
CA ILE A 74 -3.02 19.92 -4.90
C ILE A 74 -2.51 19.07 -6.06
N GLY A 75 -2.74 17.76 -6.04
CA GLY A 75 -2.40 16.88 -7.15
C GLY A 75 -2.20 15.41 -6.79
N ILE A 76 -1.87 14.65 -7.84
CA ILE A 76 -1.54 13.22 -7.80
C ILE A 76 -0.11 13.05 -8.35
N GLY A 77 0.62 12.07 -7.80
CA GLY A 77 1.83 11.53 -8.41
C GLY A 77 1.75 10.01 -8.43
N HIS A 78 2.33 9.39 -9.44
CA HIS A 78 2.40 7.94 -9.54
C HIS A 78 3.65 7.50 -10.30
N GLY A 79 4.11 6.30 -9.98
CA GLY A 79 5.13 5.60 -10.76
C GLY A 79 4.52 4.94 -12.00
N ASN A 80 5.30 4.09 -12.65
CA ASN A 80 4.88 3.29 -13.80
C ASN A 80 5.16 1.79 -13.57
N LYS A 81 5.02 0.97 -14.61
CA LYS A 81 5.22 -0.48 -14.48
C LYS A 81 6.68 -0.84 -14.14
N ILE A 82 7.64 -0.06 -14.61
CA ILE A 82 9.08 -0.32 -14.49
C ILE A 82 9.63 0.40 -13.24
N GLU A 83 9.43 1.71 -13.17
CA GLU A 83 9.91 2.57 -12.09
C GLU A 83 8.75 2.95 -11.18
N LYS A 84 8.69 2.33 -9.99
CA LYS A 84 7.62 2.57 -9.02
C LYS A 84 7.81 3.85 -8.23
N ALA A 85 9.06 4.17 -7.92
CA ALA A 85 9.41 5.36 -7.16
C ALA A 85 9.25 6.60 -8.03
N PHE A 86 8.85 7.71 -7.42
CA PHE A 86 8.68 8.97 -8.11
C PHE A 86 8.84 10.14 -7.12
N VAL A 87 9.09 11.32 -7.69
CA VAL A 87 9.11 12.58 -6.95
C VAL A 87 7.96 13.45 -7.44
N PHE A 88 7.11 13.89 -6.51
CA PHE A 88 6.06 14.87 -6.77
C PHE A 88 6.55 16.25 -6.34
N GLN A 89 6.43 17.22 -7.23
CA GLN A 89 6.76 18.62 -6.96
C GLN A 89 5.62 19.53 -7.41
N ARG A 90 5.13 20.40 -6.52
CA ARG A 90 4.20 21.49 -6.89
C ARG A 90 4.35 22.73 -6.02
N PRO A 91 4.09 23.93 -6.57
CA PRO A 91 3.90 25.13 -5.77
C PRO A 91 2.72 24.94 -4.80
N VAL A 92 2.87 25.43 -3.57
CA VAL A 92 1.85 25.32 -2.52
C VAL A 92 1.61 26.64 -1.80
N ASN A 93 0.36 26.89 -1.48
CA ASN A 93 -0.03 28.04 -0.67
C ASN A 93 0.00 27.65 0.81
N LEU A 94 1.03 28.13 1.50
CA LEU A 94 1.21 27.98 2.94
C LEU A 94 0.74 29.24 3.66
N ARG A 95 0.39 29.10 4.94
CA ARG A 95 -0.06 30.22 5.79
C ARG A 95 0.81 30.34 7.03
N VAL A 96 0.87 31.54 7.61
CA VAL A 96 1.44 31.73 8.95
C VAL A 96 0.66 30.88 9.96
N GLY A 97 1.38 30.29 10.91
CA GLY A 97 0.85 29.36 11.90
C GLY A 97 0.83 27.92 11.40
N ARG A 98 -0.20 27.16 11.80
CA ARG A 98 -0.27 25.71 11.59
C ARG A 98 -0.70 25.37 10.15
N ASN A 99 0.16 24.60 9.49
CA ASN A 99 -0.12 23.97 8.21
C ASN A 99 -0.26 22.45 8.40
N GLN A 100 -1.18 21.85 7.67
CA GLN A 100 -1.38 20.41 7.64
C GLN A 100 -1.10 19.90 6.23
N ILE A 101 -0.31 18.83 6.14
CA ILE A 101 -0.17 18.04 4.91
C ILE A 101 -0.84 16.69 5.18
N ALA A 102 -1.73 16.28 4.29
CA ALA A 102 -2.33 14.95 4.28
C ALA A 102 -2.07 14.31 2.94
N ILE A 103 -1.53 13.10 2.95
CA ILE A 103 -1.14 12.34 1.76
C ILE A 103 -1.84 10.99 1.85
N LEU A 104 -2.62 10.65 0.83
CA LEU A 104 -3.17 9.31 0.67
C LEU A 104 -2.20 8.54 -0.23
N CYS A 105 -1.41 7.63 0.33
CA CYS A 105 -0.56 6.74 -0.46
C CYS A 105 -1.33 5.47 -0.80
N LEU A 106 -1.02 4.90 -1.96
CA LEU A 106 -1.65 3.66 -2.42
C LEU A 106 -0.67 2.72 -3.11
N ILE A 107 -0.95 1.43 -2.99
CA ILE A 107 -0.25 0.32 -3.65
C ILE A 107 -1.13 -0.22 -4.78
N VAL A 108 -0.53 -0.57 -5.91
CA VAL A 108 -1.18 -1.27 -7.03
C VAL A 108 -0.51 -2.62 -7.19
N GLY A 109 -0.89 -3.57 -6.33
CA GLY A 109 -0.30 -4.90 -6.24
C GLY A 109 1.09 -4.93 -5.60
N LEU A 110 1.47 -6.11 -5.09
CA LEU A 110 2.79 -6.35 -4.50
C LEU A 110 3.74 -6.96 -5.55
N PRO A 111 5.05 -6.68 -5.47
CA PRO A 111 6.04 -7.37 -6.29
C PRO A 111 6.00 -8.88 -6.10
N ASP A 112 6.01 -9.65 -7.20
CA ASP A 112 5.84 -11.11 -7.23
C ASP A 112 7.07 -11.87 -7.76
N ASN A 113 8.06 -11.18 -8.33
CA ASN A 113 9.28 -11.78 -8.86
C ASN A 113 10.53 -10.91 -8.61
N GLY A 114 11.66 -11.57 -8.36
CA GLY A 114 12.98 -11.00 -8.16
C GLY A 114 13.60 -11.44 -6.83
N PRO A 115 14.91 -11.22 -6.64
CA PRO A 115 15.55 -11.44 -5.35
C PRO A 115 15.13 -10.37 -4.32
N TYR A 116 15.13 -10.76 -3.05
CA TYR A 116 14.93 -9.88 -1.89
C TYR A 116 13.63 -9.06 -1.90
N LEU A 117 12.52 -9.66 -2.39
CA LEU A 117 11.21 -8.99 -2.42
C LEU A 117 10.77 -8.51 -1.04
N GLU A 118 11.12 -9.27 0.00
CA GLU A 118 10.83 -8.94 1.40
C GLU A 118 11.52 -7.67 1.91
N ARG A 119 12.52 -7.16 1.19
CA ARG A 119 13.25 -5.93 1.56
C ARG A 119 12.73 -4.69 0.85
N ARG A 120 11.79 -4.84 -0.10
CA ARG A 120 11.25 -3.70 -0.84
C ARG A 120 10.34 -2.88 0.06
N MET A 121 10.56 -1.58 0.05
CA MET A 121 9.76 -0.61 0.80
C MET A 121 8.88 0.16 -0.18
N LEU A 122 7.62 0.40 0.17
CA LEU A 122 6.67 1.20 -0.59
C LEU A 122 6.10 2.34 0.25
N GLY A 123 5.48 3.31 -0.45
CA GLY A 123 4.84 4.45 0.15
C GLY A 123 5.76 5.66 0.37
N LEU A 124 5.32 6.54 1.27
CA LEU A 124 5.95 7.83 1.52
C LEU A 124 7.36 7.68 2.11
N HIS A 125 8.35 8.29 1.47
CA HIS A 125 9.74 8.20 1.92
C HIS A 125 10.24 9.50 2.55
N THR A 126 10.19 10.62 1.82
CA THR A 126 10.66 11.92 2.30
C THR A 126 9.74 13.04 1.88
N LEU A 127 9.73 14.12 2.65
CA LEU A 127 8.97 15.33 2.34
C LEU A 127 9.80 16.57 2.70
N THR A 128 9.95 17.46 1.74
CA THR A 128 10.61 18.76 1.95
C THR A 128 9.76 19.90 1.42
N ILE A 129 9.91 21.08 2.03
CA ILE A 129 9.35 22.35 1.53
C ILE A 129 10.52 23.24 1.13
N GLN A 130 10.59 23.57 -0.15
CA GLN A 130 11.61 24.44 -0.73
C GLN A 130 11.06 25.86 -0.89
N GLY A 131 11.97 26.83 -1.01
CA GLY A 131 11.62 28.22 -1.26
C GLY A 131 11.05 28.95 -0.03
N LEU A 132 11.42 28.54 1.18
CA LEU A 132 11.23 29.35 2.39
C LEU A 132 12.43 30.29 2.57
N ASN A 133 12.27 31.36 3.35
CA ASN A 133 13.35 32.33 3.59
C ASN A 133 14.55 31.69 4.32
N ALA A 134 14.27 30.72 5.22
CA ALA A 134 15.29 29.94 5.92
C ALA A 134 15.91 28.81 5.07
N GLY A 135 15.49 28.67 3.81
CA GLY A 135 15.95 27.62 2.89
C GLY A 135 14.93 26.48 2.74
N THR A 136 15.42 25.24 2.80
CA THR A 136 14.59 24.04 2.67
C THR A 136 14.26 23.47 4.04
N LEU A 137 12.96 23.32 4.31
CA LEU A 137 12.47 22.65 5.50
C LEU A 137 12.27 21.16 5.20
N ASP A 138 13.02 20.29 5.89
CA ASP A 138 12.83 18.84 5.83
C ASP A 138 11.82 18.38 6.88
N LEU A 139 10.76 17.70 6.43
CA LEU A 139 9.68 17.16 7.26
C LEU A 139 9.71 15.62 7.33
N SER A 140 10.75 14.99 6.78
CA SER A 140 10.94 13.53 6.81
C SER A 140 11.07 13.02 8.25
N ALA A 141 11.82 13.76 9.08
CA ALA A 141 11.99 13.49 10.52
C ALA A 141 11.03 14.33 11.40
N ASN A 142 9.75 14.42 11.02
CA ASN A 142 8.71 15.12 11.77
C ASN A 142 7.74 14.15 12.46
N THR A 143 6.83 14.64 13.29
CA THR A 143 5.76 13.78 13.82
C THR A 143 4.75 13.46 12.70
N TRP A 144 4.61 12.17 12.40
CA TRP A 144 3.69 11.63 11.40
C TRP A 144 2.57 10.86 12.07
N GLY A 145 1.34 11.08 11.59
CA GLY A 145 0.14 10.35 11.97
C GLY A 145 -0.33 9.48 10.81
N HIS A 146 -0.76 8.26 11.11
CA HIS A 146 -1.13 7.26 10.10
C HIS A 146 -2.54 6.73 10.33
N LYS A 147 -3.30 6.55 9.24
CA LYS A 147 -4.63 5.90 9.25
C LYS A 147 -4.69 4.88 8.10
N PRO A 148 -4.44 3.59 8.38
CA PRO A 148 -4.53 2.52 7.38
C PRO A 148 -5.92 1.90 7.25
N LYS A 149 -6.85 2.13 8.20
CA LYS A 149 -8.18 1.51 8.21
C LYS A 149 -9.29 2.52 8.00
N ASP A 150 -10.49 2.02 7.70
CA ASP A 150 -11.71 2.80 7.52
C ASP A 150 -11.56 3.86 6.41
N ASN A 151 -10.99 3.46 5.28
CA ASN A 151 -10.85 4.31 4.09
C ASN A 151 -12.04 4.06 3.15
N THR A 152 -12.64 5.12 2.62
CA THR A 152 -13.65 5.02 1.56
C THR A 152 -13.00 4.93 0.18
N ILE A 153 -13.44 3.96 -0.63
CA ILE A 153 -13.04 3.85 -2.04
C ILE A 153 -13.90 4.81 -2.87
N VAL A 154 -13.27 5.66 -3.67
CA VAL A 154 -13.96 6.52 -4.64
C VAL A 154 -13.68 5.96 -6.04
N ILE A 155 -14.73 5.52 -6.73
CA ILE A 155 -14.63 5.06 -8.12
C ILE A 155 -15.02 6.18 -9.06
N PHE A 156 -14.15 6.46 -10.02
CA PHE A 156 -14.43 7.31 -11.16
C PHE A 156 -14.64 6.43 -12.38
N GLU A 157 -15.67 6.76 -13.15
CA GLU A 157 -15.93 6.16 -14.45
C GLU A 157 -15.38 7.15 -15.50
N GLU A 158 -14.41 6.71 -16.31
CA GLU A 158 -13.73 7.56 -17.31
C GLU A 158 -14.32 7.40 -18.73
N GLY A 159 -15.12 6.37 -18.99
CA GLY A 159 -15.57 5.95 -20.32
C GLY A 159 -17.01 6.30 -20.71
N GLY A 160 -17.78 7.01 -19.86
CA GLY A 160 -19.17 7.39 -20.11
C GLY A 160 -20.23 6.35 -19.68
N GLY A 161 -20.06 5.71 -18.53
CA GLY A 161 -20.97 4.74 -17.90
C GLY A 161 -21.65 5.27 -16.63
N ASP A 162 -22.66 4.55 -16.13
CA ASP A 162 -23.32 4.87 -14.86
C ASP A 162 -22.60 4.19 -13.67
N PRO A 163 -21.92 4.96 -12.79
CA PRO A 163 -21.26 4.39 -11.62
C PRO A 163 -22.22 3.70 -10.65
N ASN A 164 -23.53 3.99 -10.70
CA ASN A 164 -24.53 3.33 -9.86
C ASN A 164 -24.75 1.85 -10.25
N GLY A 165 -24.33 1.44 -11.45
CA GLY A 165 -24.35 0.04 -11.88
C GLY A 165 -23.20 -0.80 -11.33
N ILE A 166 -22.24 -0.20 -10.64
CA ILE A 166 -21.07 -0.92 -10.11
C ILE A 166 -21.49 -1.77 -8.91
N GLN A 167 -21.36 -3.09 -9.07
CA GLN A 167 -21.61 -4.05 -7.99
C GLN A 167 -20.30 -4.57 -7.42
N PHE A 168 -20.12 -4.40 -6.11
CA PHE A 168 -19.01 -4.98 -5.39
C PHE A 168 -19.39 -6.38 -4.93
N ASN A 169 -18.75 -7.37 -5.52
CA ASN A 169 -18.86 -8.75 -5.07
C ASN A 169 -17.60 -9.12 -4.30
N THR A 170 -17.75 -9.50 -3.04
CA THR A 170 -16.67 -10.12 -2.28
C THR A 170 -16.40 -11.49 -2.87
N VAL A 171 -15.37 -11.62 -3.69
CA VAL A 171 -14.88 -12.90 -4.19
C VAL A 171 -13.99 -13.54 -3.13
N SER A 172 -14.49 -14.59 -2.49
CA SER A 172 -13.66 -15.47 -1.67
C SER A 172 -12.83 -16.38 -2.59
N ARG A 173 -11.53 -16.11 -2.72
CA ARG A 173 -10.57 -17.00 -3.39
C ARG A 173 -10.15 -18.14 -2.46
N ASP A 174 -11.09 -18.96 -2.00
CA ASP A 174 -10.81 -20.20 -1.24
C ASP A 174 -11.08 -21.46 -2.10
N ASN A 175 -10.94 -21.37 -3.43
CA ASN A 175 -10.89 -22.55 -4.29
C ASN A 175 -9.45 -23.09 -4.31
N ILE A 176 -9.15 -24.05 -3.43
CA ILE A 176 -7.92 -24.83 -3.50
C ILE A 176 -8.15 -25.98 -4.47
N CYS A 177 -7.73 -25.80 -5.72
CA CYS A 177 -7.76 -26.87 -6.70
C CYS A 177 -6.50 -27.74 -6.55
N THR A 178 -6.67 -29.03 -6.27
CA THR A 178 -5.62 -30.03 -6.42
C THR A 178 -6.05 -31.03 -7.48
N VAL A 179 -5.23 -31.25 -8.50
CA VAL A 179 -5.49 -32.23 -9.55
C VAL A 179 -4.72 -33.49 -9.18
N ILE A 180 -5.45 -34.55 -8.88
CA ILE A 180 -4.89 -35.87 -8.64
C ILE A 180 -5.44 -36.77 -9.73
N SER A 181 -4.55 -37.39 -10.47
CA SER A 181 -4.90 -38.35 -11.52
C SER A 181 -4.17 -39.65 -11.27
N GLU A 182 -4.76 -40.76 -11.71
CA GLU A 182 -4.19 -42.10 -11.68
C GLU A 182 -2.81 -42.22 -12.36
N PHE A 183 -2.44 -41.24 -13.20
CA PHE A 183 -1.14 -41.18 -13.85
C PHE A 183 -0.05 -40.52 -12.99
N HIS A 184 -0.40 -39.95 -11.83
CA HIS A 184 0.60 -39.35 -10.94
C HIS A 184 1.39 -40.44 -10.20
N PRO A 185 2.73 -40.40 -10.23
CA PRO A 185 3.55 -41.38 -9.54
C PRO A 185 3.47 -41.18 -8.02
N ALA A 186 3.58 -42.29 -7.28
CA ALA A 186 3.66 -42.26 -5.83
C ALA A 186 4.88 -41.43 -5.36
N GLY A 187 4.70 -40.64 -4.30
CA GLY A 187 5.72 -39.73 -3.80
C GLY A 187 7.00 -40.46 -3.38
N ILE A 188 8.17 -39.84 -3.56
CA ILE A 188 9.48 -40.50 -3.36
C ILE A 188 9.68 -41.18 -1.99
N ARG A 189 8.93 -40.76 -0.96
CA ARG A 189 8.96 -41.35 0.39
C ARG A 189 8.28 -42.72 0.49
N THR A 190 7.48 -43.11 -0.50
CA THR A 190 6.88 -44.46 -0.58
C THR A 190 7.85 -45.49 -1.14
N TRP A 191 9.09 -45.09 -1.45
CA TRP A 191 10.13 -45.93 -2.02
C TRP A 191 11.34 -45.99 -1.09
N THR A 192 11.94 -47.16 -0.97
CA THR A 192 13.22 -47.38 -0.29
C THR A 192 14.17 -48.14 -1.20
N ARG A 193 15.46 -48.07 -0.90
CA ARG A 193 16.50 -48.80 -1.63
C ARG A 193 17.17 -49.78 -0.67
N GLU A 194 16.99 -51.07 -0.93
CA GLU A 194 17.62 -52.15 -0.17
C GLU A 194 18.42 -53.04 -1.13
N ASN A 195 19.67 -53.32 -0.81
CA ASN A 195 20.55 -54.19 -1.63
C ASN A 195 20.53 -53.84 -3.12
N ASN A 196 20.65 -52.54 -3.44
CA ASN A 196 20.58 -52.00 -4.81
C ASN A 196 19.24 -52.18 -5.55
N HIS A 197 18.19 -52.69 -4.91
CA HIS A 197 16.85 -52.82 -5.50
C HIS A 197 15.91 -51.78 -4.89
N ILE A 198 15.11 -51.13 -5.74
CA ILE A 198 14.07 -50.20 -5.30
C ILE A 198 12.84 -51.01 -4.92
N ARG A 199 12.28 -50.75 -3.73
CA ARG A 199 11.08 -51.40 -3.21
C ARG A 199 10.12 -50.37 -2.64
N THR A 200 8.83 -50.69 -2.62
CA THR A 200 7.81 -49.85 -1.98
C THR A 200 7.82 -50.10 -0.47
N VAL A 201 7.57 -49.06 0.32
CA VAL A 201 7.38 -49.15 1.78
C VAL A 201 5.90 -49.04 2.20
N VAL A 202 5.01 -48.93 1.22
CA VAL A 202 3.56 -48.86 1.38
C VAL A 202 2.90 -49.86 0.45
N ASP A 203 1.76 -50.40 0.89
CA ASP A 203 0.97 -51.37 0.13
C ASP A 203 0.14 -50.70 -0.98
N ASP A 204 -0.21 -49.43 -0.80
CA ASP A 204 -0.99 -48.65 -1.76
C ASP A 204 -0.17 -47.49 -2.34
N LEU A 205 0.04 -47.54 -3.66
CA LEU A 205 0.74 -46.52 -4.43
C LEU A 205 -0.21 -45.53 -5.09
N GLN A 206 -1.52 -45.67 -4.90
CA GLN A 206 -2.49 -44.77 -5.51
C GLN A 206 -2.30 -43.34 -4.99
N PRO A 207 -2.31 -42.35 -5.88
CA PRO A 207 -2.13 -40.97 -5.48
C PRO A 207 -3.34 -40.48 -4.69
N ASN A 208 -3.10 -39.87 -3.53
CA ASN A 208 -4.13 -39.36 -2.64
C ASN A 208 -3.93 -37.87 -2.30
N GLY A 209 -5.03 -37.20 -1.97
CA GLY A 209 -5.07 -35.78 -1.66
C GLY A 209 -5.53 -35.55 -0.23
N HIS A 210 -4.76 -34.80 0.54
CA HIS A 210 -5.11 -34.43 1.92
C HIS A 210 -5.36 -32.94 1.99
N ILE A 211 -6.61 -32.54 2.23
CA ILE A 211 -6.99 -31.14 2.39
C ILE A 211 -7.24 -30.89 3.89
N LYS A 212 -6.58 -29.85 4.42
CA LYS A 212 -6.75 -29.44 5.82
C LYS A 212 -6.93 -27.93 5.91
N CYS A 213 -7.96 -27.50 6.64
CA CYS A 213 -8.16 -26.08 6.93
C CYS A 213 -7.24 -25.58 8.04
N SER A 214 -6.81 -24.32 7.93
CA SER A 214 -6.17 -23.60 9.04
C SER A 214 -7.14 -23.39 10.20
N LYS A 215 -6.60 -23.12 11.40
CA LYS A 215 -7.39 -22.92 12.63
C LYS A 215 -8.47 -21.86 12.42
N GLY A 216 -9.74 -22.23 12.67
CA GLY A 216 -10.91 -21.35 12.51
C GLY A 216 -11.57 -21.38 11.14
N LYS A 217 -11.05 -22.14 10.16
CA LYS A 217 -11.71 -22.40 8.88
C LYS A 217 -12.31 -23.81 8.83
N VAL A 218 -13.36 -24.00 8.04
CA VAL A 218 -14.02 -25.30 7.80
C VAL A 218 -14.21 -25.53 6.30
N ILE A 219 -14.07 -26.79 5.85
CA ILE A 219 -14.37 -27.17 4.47
C ILE A 219 -15.89 -27.20 4.33
N LYS A 220 -16.44 -26.30 3.49
CA LYS A 220 -17.89 -26.20 3.31
C LYS A 220 -18.43 -27.23 2.31
N THR A 221 -17.72 -27.47 1.21
CA THR A 221 -18.14 -28.38 0.14
C THR A 221 -16.91 -28.91 -0.59
N ILE A 222 -16.93 -30.18 -0.99
CA ILE A 222 -15.97 -30.81 -1.90
C ILE A 222 -16.77 -31.13 -3.16
N VAL A 223 -16.33 -30.62 -4.30
CA VAL A 223 -16.99 -30.78 -5.61
C VAL A 223 -16.07 -31.59 -6.51
#